data_AF-A0A0Q9YI24-F1
#
_entry.id   AF-A0A0Q9YI24-F1
#
_cell.length_a   1.000
_cell.length_b   1.000
_cell.length_c   1.000
_cell.angle_alpha   90.00
_cell.angle_beta   90.00
_cell.angle_gamma   90.00
#
_symmetry.space_group_name_H-M   'P 1'
#
loop_
_entity.id
_entity.type
_entity.pdbx_description
1 polymer ?
#
loop_
_entity_poly.entity_id
_entity_poly.type
_entity_poly.pdbx_seq_one_letter_code
_entity_poly.pdbx_strand_id
1 'polypeptide(L)'
;MHLTEEEKNRCLNDPDYLINKFYQNIKFCMAQHKAACSGDIIKAHTISKKYLKFICDDEKKVYLTKASRFNNKNLIAYKLGAISKASIFTGFCANHDKKLFTSFENHSLVPSRQQIYDISFRTLCREYFYKKTI
;
A
#
# COMPACT_ATOMS: atom_id res chain seq x y z
N MET A 1 23.85 -1.44 -6.23
CA MET A 1 23.11 -1.26 -7.50
C MET A 1 23.46 0.12 -8.05
N HIS A 2 24.12 0.19 -9.20
CA HIS A 2 24.48 1.46 -9.84
C HIS A 2 23.36 1.90 -10.79
N LEU A 3 22.81 3.10 -10.59
CA LEU A 3 21.82 3.70 -11.50
C LEU A 3 22.51 4.48 -12.62
N THR A 4 22.00 4.39 -13.83
CA THR A 4 22.47 5.21 -14.96
C THR A 4 22.07 6.69 -14.77
N GLU A 5 22.73 7.63 -15.47
CA GLU A 5 22.34 9.04 -15.45
C GLU A 5 20.91 9.27 -15.98
N GLU A 6 20.48 8.47 -16.95
CA GLU A 6 19.12 8.49 -17.45
C GLU A 6 18.12 8.03 -16.36
N GLU A 7 18.48 7.01 -15.58
CA GLU A 7 17.66 6.52 -14.47
C GLU A 7 17.58 7.53 -13.33
N LYS A 8 18.68 8.23 -13.00
CA LYS A 8 18.67 9.32 -12.02
C LYS A 8 17.74 10.45 -12.46
N ASN A 9 17.81 10.86 -13.72
CA ASN A 9 16.91 11.87 -14.29
C ASN A 9 15.45 11.39 -14.31
N ARG A 10 15.20 10.10 -14.57
CA ARG A 10 13.85 9.52 -14.43
C ARG A 10 13.40 9.47 -12.97
N CYS A 11 14.26 9.21 -12.00
CA CYS A 11 13.88 9.25 -10.58
C CYS A 11 13.48 10.66 -10.11
N LEU A 12 14.07 11.70 -10.70
CA LEU A 12 13.71 13.09 -10.42
C LEU A 12 12.32 13.44 -10.93
N ASN A 13 11.92 12.91 -12.09
CA ASN A 13 10.64 13.21 -12.74
C ASN A 13 9.52 12.20 -12.42
N ASP A 14 9.89 10.93 -12.21
CA ASP A 14 9.05 9.82 -11.75
C ASP A 14 9.69 9.18 -10.51
N PRO A 15 9.35 9.67 -9.31
CA PRO A 15 9.85 9.10 -8.06
C PRO A 15 9.44 7.65 -7.82
N ASP A 16 8.42 7.15 -8.55
CA ASP A 16 8.00 5.75 -8.45
C ASP A 16 8.85 4.86 -9.37
N TYR A 17 9.70 5.41 -10.23
CA TYR A 17 10.47 4.65 -11.23
C TYR A 17 11.24 3.48 -10.62
N LEU A 18 11.99 3.68 -9.54
CA LEU A 18 12.76 2.60 -8.90
C LEU A 18 11.86 1.58 -8.21
N ILE A 19 10.81 2.05 -7.54
CA ILE A 19 9.84 1.16 -6.88
C ILE A 19 9.14 0.29 -7.92
N ASN A 20 8.77 0.88 -9.05
CA ASN A 20 8.11 0.22 -10.17
C ASN A 20 9.05 -0.75 -10.88
N LYS A 21 10.30 -0.33 -11.08
CA LYS A 21 11.31 -1.11 -11.77
C LYS A 21 11.74 -2.34 -10.98
N PHE A 22 11.94 -2.22 -9.67
CA PHE A 22 12.54 -3.28 -8.87
C PHE A 22 11.53 -4.07 -8.04
N TYR A 23 10.41 -3.48 -7.65
CA TYR A 23 9.59 -4.03 -6.57
C TYR A 23 8.11 -4.26 -6.92
N GLN A 24 7.60 -3.74 -8.04
CA GLN A 24 6.17 -3.91 -8.39
C GLN A 24 5.75 -5.31 -8.83
N ASN A 25 6.68 -6.22 -9.06
CA ASN A 25 6.36 -7.58 -9.52
C ASN A 25 6.21 -8.60 -8.39
N ILE A 26 6.54 -8.25 -7.14
CA ILE A 26 6.40 -9.20 -6.04
C ILE A 26 4.93 -9.25 -5.60
N LYS A 27 4.32 -10.42 -5.73
CA LYS A 27 2.92 -10.67 -5.40
C LYS A 27 2.84 -12.01 -4.68
N PHE A 28 2.35 -12.00 -3.44
CA PHE A 28 2.07 -13.23 -2.72
C PHE A 28 1.02 -12.97 -1.65
N CYS A 29 0.14 -13.94 -1.43
CA CYS A 29 -0.79 -13.87 -0.32
C CYS A 29 -0.04 -14.19 0.98
N MET A 30 -0.25 -13.44 2.06
CA MET A 30 0.35 -13.67 3.38
C MET A 30 -0.52 -14.46 4.34
N ALA A 31 -1.77 -14.77 3.98
CA ALA A 31 -2.67 -15.56 4.82
C ALA A 31 -2.07 -16.96 5.10
N GLN A 32 -2.25 -17.48 6.33
CA GLN A 32 -1.70 -18.77 6.75
C GLN A 32 -2.32 -19.94 5.97
N HIS A 33 -3.65 -19.93 5.80
CA HIS A 33 -4.39 -21.02 5.15
C HIS A 33 -4.33 -20.94 3.62
N LYS A 34 -3.16 -21.27 3.04
CA LYS A 34 -2.93 -21.22 1.58
C LYS A 34 -3.90 -22.06 0.77
N ALA A 35 -4.41 -23.16 1.31
CA ALA A 35 -5.36 -24.02 0.61
C ALA A 35 -6.68 -23.32 0.27
N ALA A 36 -7.04 -22.25 0.98
CA ALA A 36 -8.21 -21.40 0.67
C ALA A 36 -7.84 -20.17 -0.18
N CYS A 37 -6.59 -20.07 -0.63
CA CYS A 37 -6.17 -18.98 -1.50
C CYS A 37 -6.83 -19.16 -2.87
N SER A 38 -7.73 -18.26 -3.21
CA SER A 38 -8.43 -18.24 -4.47
C SER A 38 -8.49 -16.82 -5.04
N GLY A 39 -8.57 -16.74 -6.37
CA GLY A 39 -8.55 -15.49 -7.12
C GLY A 39 -7.19 -14.80 -7.16
N ASP A 40 -7.17 -13.62 -7.79
CA ASP A 40 -5.95 -12.86 -8.02
C ASP A 40 -5.41 -12.21 -6.74
N ILE A 41 -4.09 -12.01 -6.71
CA ILE A 41 -3.45 -11.09 -5.77
C ILE A 41 -3.86 -9.67 -6.11
N ILE A 42 -4.47 -8.99 -5.15
CA ILE A 42 -5.02 -7.65 -5.33
C ILE A 42 -4.08 -6.58 -4.79
N LYS A 43 -4.32 -5.33 -5.21
CA LYS A 43 -3.76 -4.13 -4.57
C LYS A 43 -4.60 -3.81 -3.33
N ALA A 44 -4.32 -4.51 -2.23
CA ALA A 44 -5.03 -4.37 -0.97
C ALA A 44 -4.68 -3.03 -0.30
N HIS A 45 -5.69 -2.29 0.16
CA HIS A 45 -5.50 -1.00 0.83
C HIS A 45 -5.32 -1.19 2.33
N THR A 46 -4.23 -0.71 2.92
CA THR A 46 -4.05 -0.80 4.39
C THR A 46 -5.07 0.07 5.14
N ILE A 47 -5.37 1.26 4.59
CA ILE A 47 -6.45 2.13 5.06
C ILE A 47 -7.62 1.99 4.09
N SER A 48 -8.79 1.59 4.57
CA SER A 48 -9.97 1.42 3.71
C SER A 48 -10.27 2.69 2.91
N LYS A 49 -10.63 2.52 1.64
CA LYS A 49 -11.03 3.63 0.75
C LYS A 49 -12.18 4.44 1.32
N LYS A 50 -13.08 3.83 2.08
CA LYS A 50 -14.22 4.55 2.68
C LYS A 50 -13.76 5.62 3.66
N TYR A 51 -12.65 5.39 4.36
CA TYR A 51 -12.08 6.37 5.28
C TYR A 51 -11.23 7.42 4.55
N LEU A 52 -10.52 7.03 3.49
CA LEU A 52 -9.78 7.96 2.65
C LEU A 52 -10.67 9.02 1.99
N LYS A 53 -11.95 8.71 1.75
CA LYS A 53 -12.94 9.67 1.23
C LYS A 53 -13.21 10.85 2.18
N PHE A 54 -12.95 10.71 3.48
CA PHE A 54 -13.15 11.82 4.43
C PHE A 54 -12.04 12.87 4.38
N ILE A 55 -10.90 12.53 3.77
CA ILE A 55 -9.69 13.38 3.75
C ILE A 55 -9.23 13.70 2.33
N CYS A 56 -9.99 13.30 1.31
CA CYS A 56 -9.65 13.57 -0.08
C CYS A 56 -10.20 14.91 -0.56
N ASP A 57 -9.57 15.47 -1.59
CA ASP A 57 -10.13 16.61 -2.33
C ASP A 57 -11.32 16.19 -3.20
N ASP A 58 -11.91 17.17 -3.89
CA ASP A 58 -13.06 16.98 -4.80
C ASP A 58 -12.73 16.03 -5.97
N GLU A 59 -11.45 15.89 -6.33
CA GLU A 59 -10.95 14.98 -7.35
C GLU A 59 -10.61 13.58 -6.80
N LYS A 60 -10.94 13.28 -5.54
CA LYS A 60 -10.65 12.01 -4.84
C LYS A 60 -9.16 11.73 -4.74
N LYS A 61 -8.35 12.76 -4.47
CA LYS A 61 -6.91 12.65 -4.24
C LYS A 61 -6.55 12.98 -2.79
N VAL A 62 -5.46 12.38 -2.33
CA VAL A 62 -4.87 12.58 -1.00
C VAL A 62 -3.35 12.78 -1.15
N TYR A 63 -2.72 13.42 -0.18
CA TYR A 63 -1.26 13.49 -0.14
C TYR A 63 -0.67 12.13 0.22
N LEU A 64 0.22 11.63 -0.64
CA LEU A 64 0.98 10.40 -0.46
C LEU A 64 2.42 10.75 -0.09
N THR A 65 2.94 10.09 0.95
CA THR A 65 4.35 10.19 1.34
C THR A 65 5.23 9.40 0.40
N LYS A 66 6.33 9.99 -0.05
CA LYS A 66 7.36 9.34 -0.85
C LYS A 66 8.72 9.52 -0.21
N ALA A 67 9.44 8.41 -0.03
CA ALA A 67 10.85 8.48 0.32
C ALA A 67 11.62 9.11 -0.85
N SER A 68 12.28 10.22 -0.62
CA SER A 68 13.08 10.91 -1.64
C SER A 68 14.54 10.87 -1.22
N ARG A 69 15.32 10.01 -1.88
CA ARG A 69 16.79 9.98 -1.71
C ARG A 69 17.51 10.99 -2.60
N PHE A 70 16.78 11.66 -3.49
CA PHE A 70 17.33 12.54 -4.53
C PHE A 70 16.94 14.02 -4.36
N ASN A 71 16.11 14.34 -3.36
CA ASN A 71 15.79 15.73 -3.05
C ASN A 71 16.73 16.18 -1.92
N ASN A 72 17.78 16.94 -2.28
CA ASN A 72 18.92 17.33 -1.43
C ASN A 72 18.55 18.10 -0.13
N LYS A 73 17.26 18.30 0.17
CA LYS A 73 16.77 19.04 1.34
C LYS A 73 15.78 18.28 2.22
N ASN A 74 15.08 17.25 1.71
CA ASN A 74 14.04 16.54 2.47
C ASN A 74 13.99 15.05 2.10
N LEU A 75 14.10 14.18 3.11
CA LEU A 75 14.01 12.72 2.96
C LEU A 75 12.60 12.23 2.59
N ILE A 76 11.59 13.08 2.79
CA ILE A 76 10.18 12.77 2.52
C ILE A 76 9.62 13.87 1.61
N ALA A 77 9.06 13.47 0.47
CA ALA A 77 8.29 14.33 -0.42
C ALA A 77 6.81 13.93 -0.36
N TYR A 78 5.93 14.91 -0.54
CA TYR A 78 4.50 14.67 -0.65
C TYR A 78 4.06 14.86 -2.10
N LYS A 79 3.22 13.94 -2.59
CA LYS A 79 2.59 14.06 -3.91
C LYS A 79 1.10 13.84 -3.78
N LEU A 80 0.30 14.69 -4.42
CA LEU A 80 -1.13 14.47 -4.53
C LEU A 80 -1.39 13.28 -5.47
N GLY A 81 -2.15 12.29 -5.01
CA GLY A 81 -2.44 11.07 -5.76
C GLY A 81 -3.83 10.52 -5.46
N ALA A 82 -4.40 9.80 -6.42
CA ALA A 82 -5.74 9.22 -6.27
C ALA A 82 -5.82 8.29 -5.05
N ILE A 83 -6.93 8.30 -4.31
CA ILE A 83 -7.16 7.39 -3.17
C ILE A 83 -7.03 5.91 -3.55
N SER A 84 -7.20 5.56 -4.83
CA SER A 84 -7.00 4.21 -5.37
C SER A 84 -5.54 3.74 -5.38
N LYS A 85 -4.59 4.66 -5.20
CA LYS A 85 -3.15 4.40 -5.09
C LYS A 85 -2.62 4.57 -3.66
N ALA A 86 -3.46 5.02 -2.74
CA ALA A 86 -3.07 5.26 -1.36
C ALA A 86 -2.96 3.95 -0.58
N SER A 87 -1.84 3.76 0.12
CA SER A 87 -1.64 2.68 1.08
C SER A 87 -1.86 1.26 0.53
N ILE A 88 -1.56 1.04 -0.76
CA ILE A 88 -1.77 -0.25 -1.43
C ILE A 88 -0.54 -1.16 -1.39
N PHE A 89 -0.76 -2.47 -1.29
CA PHE A 89 0.28 -3.50 -1.42
C PHE A 89 -0.30 -4.83 -1.95
N THR A 90 0.53 -5.71 -2.49
CA THR A 90 0.13 -6.97 -3.15
C THR A 90 0.32 -8.19 -2.24
N GLY A 91 -0.15 -8.05 -1.00
CA GLY A 91 0.06 -9.01 0.08
C GLY A 91 -1.07 -10.02 0.31
N PHE A 92 -2.19 -9.91 -0.40
CA PHE A 92 -3.38 -10.76 -0.21
C PHE A 92 -4.08 -11.05 -1.53
N CYS A 93 -4.68 -12.23 -1.65
CA CYS A 93 -5.68 -12.49 -2.68
C CYS A 93 -7.03 -11.87 -2.27
N ALA A 94 -7.91 -11.65 -3.25
CA ALA A 94 -9.23 -11.08 -3.01
C ALA A 94 -10.03 -11.80 -1.91
N ASN A 95 -9.99 -13.14 -1.91
CA ASN A 95 -10.72 -13.95 -0.92
C ASN A 95 -10.21 -13.70 0.52
N HIS A 96 -8.90 -13.78 0.73
CA HIS A 96 -8.31 -13.63 2.05
C HIS A 96 -8.39 -12.19 2.57
N ASP A 97 -8.21 -11.19 1.71
CA ASP A 97 -8.35 -9.79 2.10
C ASP A 97 -9.77 -9.51 2.63
N LYS A 98 -10.79 -9.97 1.88
CA LYS A 98 -12.19 -9.85 2.29
C LYS A 98 -12.45 -10.60 3.59
N LYS A 99 -12.01 -11.86 3.71
CA LYS A 99 -12.28 -12.70 4.88
C LYS A 99 -11.62 -12.17 6.16
N LEU A 100 -10.36 -11.74 6.07
CA LEU A 100 -9.58 -11.29 7.23
C LEU A 100 -10.02 -9.90 7.71
N PHE A 101 -10.37 -8.99 6.79
CA PHE A 101 -10.56 -7.58 7.13
C PHE A 101 -12.03 -7.13 7.05
N THR A 102 -12.98 -8.06 6.92
CA THR A 102 -14.41 -7.75 6.83
C THR A 102 -14.91 -6.93 8.02
N SER A 103 -14.33 -7.15 9.21
CA SER A 103 -14.78 -6.54 10.47
C SER A 103 -14.84 -5.02 10.41
N PHE A 104 -13.93 -4.36 9.69
CA PHE A 104 -13.88 -2.91 9.53
C PHE A 104 -14.04 -2.44 8.08
N GLU A 105 -13.90 -3.32 7.08
CA GLU A 105 -14.16 -2.96 5.67
C GLU A 105 -15.67 -2.85 5.41
N ASN A 106 -16.45 -3.84 5.85
CA ASN A 106 -17.88 -3.94 5.57
C ASN A 106 -18.78 -3.44 6.71
N HIS A 107 -18.22 -3.05 7.85
CA HIS A 107 -18.97 -2.52 8.99
C HIS A 107 -18.44 -1.14 9.42
N SER A 108 -19.23 -0.40 10.18
CA SER A 108 -18.83 0.90 10.75
C SER A 108 -17.60 0.76 11.64
N LEU A 109 -16.71 1.75 11.63
CA LEU A 109 -15.55 1.78 12.52
C LEU A 109 -16.04 1.98 13.96
N VAL A 110 -15.75 1.01 14.81
CA VAL A 110 -15.97 1.05 16.25
C VAL A 110 -14.70 0.56 16.94
N PRO A 111 -14.34 1.07 18.12
CA PRO A 111 -13.13 0.66 18.83
C PRO A 111 -13.27 -0.73 19.49
N SER A 112 -13.80 -1.71 18.74
CA SER A 112 -13.90 -3.09 19.17
C SER A 112 -12.53 -3.77 19.11
N ARG A 113 -12.31 -4.74 20.01
CA ARG A 113 -11.08 -5.54 20.04
C ARG A 113 -10.78 -6.20 18.69
N GLN A 114 -11.80 -6.71 18.00
CA GLN A 114 -11.65 -7.36 16.69
C GLN A 114 -11.17 -6.38 15.62
N GLN A 115 -11.79 -5.20 15.50
CA GLN A 115 -11.36 -4.21 14.49
C GLN A 115 -9.97 -3.68 14.78
N ILE A 116 -9.63 -3.42 16.05
CA ILE A 116 -8.28 -3.00 16.46
C ILE A 116 -7.25 -4.06 16.05
N TYR A 117 -7.54 -5.34 16.32
CA TYR A 117 -6.70 -6.45 15.91
C TYR A 117 -6.54 -6.51 14.38
N ASP A 118 -7.64 -6.50 13.62
CA ASP A 118 -7.60 -6.66 12.16
C ASP A 118 -6.87 -5.50 11.45
N ILE A 119 -7.08 -4.27 11.91
CA ILE A 119 -6.36 -3.07 11.39
C ILE A 119 -4.86 -3.17 11.71
N SER A 120 -4.52 -3.54 12.94
CA SER A 120 -3.11 -3.70 13.36
C SER A 120 -2.44 -4.82 12.57
N PHE A 121 -3.13 -5.96 12.41
CA PHE A 121 -2.64 -7.10 11.64
C PHE A 121 -2.39 -6.72 10.18
N ARG A 122 -3.33 -6.02 9.52
CA ARG A 122 -3.12 -5.55 8.13
C ARG A 122 -1.93 -4.62 8.01
N THR A 123 -1.75 -3.73 8.99
CA THR A 123 -0.63 -2.78 9.04
C THR A 123 0.70 -3.52 9.18
N LEU A 124 0.79 -4.50 10.09
CA LEU A 124 1.95 -5.35 10.26
C LEU A 124 2.28 -6.15 8.99
N CYS A 125 1.25 -6.71 8.32
CA CYS A 125 1.44 -7.40 7.05
C CYS A 125 2.01 -6.46 5.98
N ARG A 126 1.53 -5.22 5.87
CA ARG A 126 2.10 -4.23 4.93
C ARG A 126 3.57 -3.95 5.24
N GLU A 127 3.92 -3.70 6.49
CA GLU A 127 5.31 -3.42 6.89
C GLU A 127 6.23 -4.61 6.64
N TYR A 128 5.79 -5.82 7.00
CA TYR A 128 6.52 -7.05 6.71
C TYR A 128 6.69 -7.27 5.20
N PHE A 129 5.64 -7.05 4.42
CA PHE A 129 5.70 -7.15 2.95
C PHE A 129 6.79 -6.24 2.41
N TYR A 130 6.75 -4.94 2.73
CA TYR A 130 7.75 -4.00 2.24
C TYR A 130 9.17 -4.37 2.67
N LYS A 131 9.39 -4.76 3.94
CA LYS A 131 10.71 -5.19 4.43
C LYS A 131 11.22 -6.47 3.77
N LYS A 132 10.33 -7.36 3.32
CA LYS A 132 10.69 -8.61 2.65
C LYS A 132 10.92 -8.41 1.15
N THR A 133 10.32 -7.37 0.58
CA THR A 133 10.39 -7.10 -0.85
C THR A 133 11.44 -6.09 -1.22
N ILE A 134 11.81 -5.17 -0.31
CA ILE A 134 12.79 -4.08 -0.51
C ILE A 134 14.18 -4.52 -0.11
#